data_AF-A0A7G7MTY9-F1
#
_entry.id   AF-A0A7G7MTY9-F1
#
_cell.length_a   1.000
_cell.length_b   1.000
_cell.length_c   1.000
_cell.angle_alpha   90.00
_cell.angle_beta   90.00
_cell.angle_gamma   90.00
#
_symmetry.space_group_name_H-M   'P 1'
#
loop_
_entity.id
_entity.type
_entity.pdbx_description
1 polymer ?
#
loop_
_entity_poly.entity_id
_entity_poly.type
_entity_poly.pdbx_seq_one_letter_code
_entity_poly.pdbx_strand_id
1 'polypeptide(L)'
;MMNLMILFTWILSFMFLFMNHPLSFGSILFFQTILISLITGLMSLNFWYSYILFLIMVGGMLVLFMYMTSIASNEKFKFSLKLMLLFMFFLVNMPFIFFYKNIKFLNENCMNQNFKSLFSLSMNKYMYSPSMIIYIMIIIYLFITLIAIVKIINIKYGPLRQKF
;
A
#
# COMPACT_ATOMS: atom_id res chain seq x y z
N MET A 1 -14.63 6.04 -13.57
CA MET A 1 -13.22 5.62 -13.41
C MET A 1 -12.89 5.31 -11.97
N MET A 2 -13.18 6.22 -11.03
CA MET A 2 -13.07 5.99 -9.57
C MET A 2 -13.49 4.59 -9.11
N ASN A 3 -14.76 4.28 -9.36
CA ASN A 3 -15.39 3.03 -8.94
C ASN A 3 -14.73 1.79 -9.58
N LEU A 4 -14.23 1.90 -10.81
CA LEU A 4 -13.52 0.80 -11.48
C LEU A 4 -12.17 0.53 -10.79
N MET A 5 -11.42 1.57 -10.45
CA MET A 5 -10.16 1.42 -9.72
C MET A 5 -10.39 0.80 -8.34
N ILE A 6 -11.45 1.23 -7.62
CA ILE A 6 -11.82 0.66 -6.32
C ILE A 6 -12.16 -0.83 -6.47
N LEU A 7 -12.95 -1.20 -7.47
CA LEU A 7 -13.26 -2.60 -7.78
C LEU A 7 -12.00 -3.43 -8.03
N PHE A 8 -11.05 -2.91 -8.82
CA PHE A 8 -9.77 -3.60 -9.05
C PHE A 8 -8.97 -3.80 -7.76
N THR A 9 -8.95 -2.81 -6.84
CA THR A 9 -8.30 -3.00 -5.54
C THR A 9 -8.94 -4.11 -4.72
N TRP A 10 -10.27 -4.24 -4.78
CA TRP A 10 -10.98 -5.29 -4.06
C TRP A 10 -10.63 -6.68 -4.62
N ILE A 11 -10.60 -6.84 -5.95
CA ILE A 11 -10.18 -8.11 -6.54
C ILE A 11 -8.77 -8.49 -6.07
N LEU A 12 -7.81 -7.57 -6.16
CA LEU A 12 -6.44 -7.85 -5.76
C LEU A 12 -6.35 -8.24 -4.29
N SER A 13 -7.10 -7.58 -3.40
CA SER A 13 -7.15 -7.92 -1.98
C SER A 13 -7.74 -9.31 -1.71
N PHE A 14 -8.76 -9.72 -2.48
CA PHE A 14 -9.30 -11.08 -2.37
C PHE A 14 -8.33 -12.13 -2.92
N MET A 15 -7.62 -11.84 -4.01
CA MET A 15 -6.59 -12.74 -4.54
C MET A 15 -5.42 -12.91 -3.57
N PHE A 16 -5.06 -11.84 -2.84
CA PHE A 16 -3.99 -11.86 -1.85
C PHE A 16 -4.21 -12.96 -0.79
N LEU A 17 -5.45 -13.17 -0.34
CA LEU A 17 -5.78 -14.17 0.69
C LEU A 17 -5.49 -15.62 0.26
N PHE A 18 -5.40 -15.90 -1.04
CA PHE A 18 -5.24 -17.26 -1.57
C PHE A 18 -3.85 -17.54 -2.17
N MET A 19 -2.94 -16.55 -2.14
CA MET A 19 -1.57 -16.76 -2.61
C MET A 19 -0.69 -17.33 -1.49
N ASN A 20 0.28 -18.17 -1.86
CA ASN A 20 1.21 -18.77 -0.91
C ASN A 20 2.66 -18.37 -1.19
N HIS A 21 3.01 -18.01 -2.43
CA HIS A 21 4.40 -17.77 -2.80
C HIS A 21 4.82 -16.32 -2.48
N PRO A 22 5.98 -16.08 -1.83
CA PRO A 22 6.42 -14.74 -1.43
C PRO A 22 6.52 -13.77 -2.61
N LEU A 23 6.96 -14.25 -3.77
CA LEU A 23 7.02 -13.45 -5.00
C LEU A 23 5.62 -13.05 -5.52
N SER A 24 4.60 -13.92 -5.41
CA SER A 24 3.23 -13.55 -5.77
C SER A 24 2.59 -12.58 -4.77
N PHE A 25 2.96 -12.67 -3.50
CA PHE A 25 2.55 -11.65 -2.52
C PHE A 25 3.12 -10.28 -2.87
N GLY A 26 4.42 -10.23 -3.22
CA GLY A 26 5.09 -9.00 -3.67
C GLY A 26 4.45 -8.40 -4.92
N SER A 27 4.10 -9.22 -5.92
CA SER A 27 3.49 -8.70 -7.15
C SER A 27 2.07 -8.14 -6.92
N ILE A 28 1.23 -8.82 -6.14
CA ILE A 28 -0.14 -8.33 -5.85
C ILE A 28 -0.09 -7.02 -5.06
N LEU A 29 0.77 -6.94 -4.04
CA LEU A 29 0.93 -5.71 -3.25
C LEU A 29 1.41 -4.54 -4.13
N PHE A 30 2.22 -4.79 -5.16
CA PHE A 30 2.76 -3.75 -6.01
C PHE A 30 1.65 -3.14 -6.89
N PHE A 31 0.84 -3.99 -7.51
CA PHE A 31 -0.32 -3.51 -8.27
C PHE A 31 -1.36 -2.83 -7.38
N GLN A 32 -1.58 -3.35 -6.17
CA GLN A 32 -2.51 -2.74 -5.22
C GLN A 32 -2.04 -1.36 -4.75
N THR A 33 -0.74 -1.18 -4.48
CA THR A 33 -0.19 0.13 -4.07
C THR A 33 -0.27 1.17 -5.17
N ILE A 34 -0.04 0.80 -6.43
CA ILE A 34 -0.27 1.69 -7.58
C ILE A 34 -1.75 2.15 -7.62
N LEU A 35 -2.69 1.21 -7.55
CA LEU A 35 -4.12 1.55 -7.62
C LEU A 35 -4.57 2.43 -6.45
N ILE A 36 -4.11 2.14 -5.22
CA ILE A 36 -4.44 2.96 -4.04
C ILE A 36 -3.84 4.36 -4.17
N SER A 37 -2.59 4.49 -4.66
CA SER A 37 -1.98 5.81 -4.89
C SER A 37 -2.77 6.63 -5.92
N LEU A 38 -3.30 6.00 -6.97
CA LEU A 38 -4.14 6.68 -7.95
C LEU A 38 -5.50 7.08 -7.38
N ILE A 39 -6.15 6.21 -6.60
CA ILE A 39 -7.45 6.52 -5.96
C ILE A 39 -7.28 7.69 -4.97
N THR A 40 -6.23 7.67 -4.15
CA THR A 40 -5.94 8.75 -3.19
C THR A 40 -5.56 10.05 -3.90
N GLY A 41 -4.86 9.98 -5.03
CA GLY A 41 -4.56 11.14 -5.87
C GLY A 41 -5.83 11.79 -6.43
N LEU A 42 -6.79 10.98 -6.88
CA LEU A 42 -8.09 11.46 -7.39
C LEU A 42 -9.02 12.02 -6.29
N MET A 43 -8.89 11.51 -5.05
CA MET A 43 -9.69 11.98 -3.91
C MET A 43 -9.12 13.25 -3.25
N SER A 44 -7.81 13.45 -3.35
CA SER A 44 -7.12 14.53 -2.65
C SER A 44 -7.06 15.81 -3.48
N LEU A 45 -6.94 16.94 -2.78
CA LEU A 45 -6.75 18.23 -3.43
C LEU A 45 -5.42 18.28 -4.20
N ASN A 46 -4.39 17.57 -3.69
CA ASN A 46 -3.03 17.57 -4.21
C ASN A 46 -2.45 16.16 -4.27
N PHE A 47 -1.77 15.84 -5.38
CA PHE A 47 -1.11 14.56 -5.61
C PHE A 47 0.09 14.26 -4.69
N TRP A 48 0.52 15.20 -3.85
CA TRP A 48 1.67 14.98 -2.96
C TRP A 48 1.45 13.82 -1.98
N TYR A 49 0.25 13.68 -1.41
CA TYR A 49 -0.02 12.56 -0.49
C TYR A 49 0.00 11.21 -1.20
N SER A 50 -0.58 11.12 -2.40
CA SER A 50 -0.50 9.90 -3.22
C SER A 50 0.94 9.55 -3.61
N TYR A 51 1.77 10.56 -3.88
CA TYR A 51 3.19 10.36 -4.20
C TYR A 51 3.99 9.85 -3.01
N ILE A 52 3.82 10.45 -1.83
CA ILE A 52 4.46 9.99 -0.59
C ILE A 52 4.05 8.55 -0.26
N LEU A 53 2.75 8.24 -0.39
CA LEU A 53 2.24 6.88 -0.17
C LEU A 53 2.88 5.88 -1.14
N PHE A 54 2.96 6.22 -2.42
CA PHE A 54 3.58 5.37 -3.43
C PHE A 54 5.05 5.07 -3.11
N LEU A 55 5.85 6.11 -2.82
CA LEU A 55 7.28 5.94 -2.53
C LEU A 55 7.53 5.07 -1.30
N ILE A 56 6.85 5.33 -0.19
CA ILE A 56 7.05 4.60 1.06
C ILE A 56 6.69 3.13 0.89
N MET A 57 5.55 2.85 0.24
CA MET A 57 5.09 1.48 0.04
C MET A 57 6.00 0.70 -0.90
N VAL A 58 6.36 1.27 -2.07
CA VAL A 58 7.26 0.59 -3.00
C VAL A 58 8.65 0.39 -2.39
N GLY A 59 9.17 1.37 -1.65
CA GLY A 59 10.44 1.26 -0.94
C GLY A 59 10.45 0.11 0.07
N GLY A 60 9.41 -0.01 0.92
CA GLY A 60 9.28 -1.11 1.88
C GLY A 60 9.16 -2.47 1.21
N MET A 61 8.45 -2.55 0.09
CA MET A 61 8.29 -3.79 -0.67
C MET A 61 9.59 -4.28 -1.31
N LEU A 62 10.45 -3.38 -1.80
CA LEU A 62 11.75 -3.77 -2.36
C LEU A 62 12.67 -4.40 -1.30
N VAL A 63 12.65 -3.90 -0.07
CA VAL A 63 13.41 -4.49 1.05
C VAL A 63 12.90 -5.90 1.37
N LEU A 64 11.58 -6.08 1.44
CA LEU A 64 10.98 -7.41 1.63
C LEU A 64 11.31 -8.37 0.48
N PHE A 65 11.32 -7.89 -0.75
CA PHE A 65 11.69 -8.69 -1.92
C PHE A 65 13.14 -9.18 -1.83
N MET A 66 14.10 -8.29 -1.51
CA MET A 66 15.50 -8.67 -1.32
C MET A 66 15.65 -9.73 -0.23
N TYR A 67 14.98 -9.54 0.92
CA TYR A 67 15.02 -10.50 2.02
C TYR A 67 14.50 -11.88 1.61
N MET A 68 13.33 -11.94 0.95
CA MET A 68 12.74 -13.21 0.52
C MET A 68 13.59 -13.95 -0.52
N THR A 69 14.19 -13.24 -1.48
CA THR A 69 15.11 -13.86 -2.46
C THR A 69 16.39 -14.40 -1.82
N SER A 70 16.81 -13.85 -0.67
CA SER A 70 18.00 -14.32 0.04
C SER A 70 17.76 -15.58 0.89
N ILE A 71 16.50 -15.90 1.21
CA ILE A 71 16.13 -16.95 2.17
C ILE A 71 15.48 -18.16 1.51
N ALA A 72 14.68 -17.95 0.45
CA ALA A 72 13.97 -19.04 -0.21
C ALA A 72 14.75 -19.55 -1.42
N SER A 73 14.85 -20.88 -1.55
CA SER A 73 15.17 -21.51 -2.83
C SER A 73 14.07 -21.17 -3.85
N ASN A 74 14.43 -20.97 -5.12
CA ASN A 74 13.48 -20.69 -6.20
C ASN A 74 12.53 -21.88 -6.44
N GLU A 75 11.50 -22.02 -5.61
CA GLU A 75 10.45 -23.01 -5.80
C GLU A 75 9.69 -22.72 -7.09
N LYS A 76 9.37 -23.77 -7.84
CA LYS A 76 8.61 -23.63 -9.09
C LYS A 76 7.20 -23.14 -8.77
N PHE A 77 6.79 -22.07 -9.46
CA PHE A 77 5.46 -21.49 -9.31
C PHE A 77 4.38 -22.52 -9.71
N LYS A 78 3.48 -22.85 -8.77
CA LYS A 78 2.32 -23.72 -9.03
C LYS A 78 1.07 -22.86 -9.21
N PHE A 79 0.46 -22.93 -10.39
CA PHE A 79 -0.84 -22.30 -10.64
C PHE A 79 -1.95 -23.03 -9.88
N SER A 80 -2.83 -22.27 -9.23
CA SER A 80 -4.03 -22.85 -8.61
C SER A 80 -5.28 -22.55 -9.45
N LEU A 81 -6.02 -23.60 -9.80
CA LEU A 81 -7.31 -23.49 -10.50
C LEU A 81 -8.35 -22.73 -9.67
N LYS A 82 -8.26 -22.80 -8.33
CA LYS A 82 -9.12 -22.07 -7.40
C LYS A 82 -8.99 -20.56 -7.56
N LEU A 83 -7.75 -20.06 -7.68
CA LEU A 83 -7.50 -18.64 -7.96
C LEU A 83 -8.06 -18.23 -9.33
N MET A 84 -7.94 -19.09 -10.35
CA MET A 84 -8.51 -18.78 -11.67
C MET A 84 -10.04 -18.65 -11.64
N LEU A 85 -10.73 -19.57 -10.94
CA LEU A 85 -12.18 -19.53 -10.78
C LEU A 85 -12.65 -18.29 -10.01
N LEU A 86 -11.93 -17.91 -8.95
CA LEU A 86 -12.16 -16.67 -8.22
C LEU A 86 -12.04 -15.44 -9.13
N PHE A 87 -11.00 -15.39 -9.98
CA PHE A 87 -10.84 -14.27 -10.92
C PHE A 87 -12.01 -14.16 -11.89
N MET A 88 -12.43 -15.29 -12.45
CA MET A 88 -13.55 -15.34 -13.39
C MET A 88 -14.87 -14.91 -12.72
N PHE A 89 -15.11 -15.30 -11.47
CA PHE A 89 -16.28 -14.86 -10.73
C PHE A 89 -16.31 -13.32 -10.58
N PHE A 90 -15.18 -12.70 -10.23
CA PHE A 90 -15.12 -11.25 -10.11
C PHE A 90 -15.29 -10.53 -11.45
N LEU A 91 -14.74 -11.06 -12.55
CA LEU A 91 -14.88 -10.47 -13.88
C LEU A 91 -16.34 -10.44 -14.36
N VAL A 92 -17.10 -11.50 -14.10
CA VAL A 92 -18.52 -11.58 -14.49
C VAL A 92 -19.38 -10.58 -13.71
N ASN A 93 -18.98 -10.22 -12.48
CA ASN A 93 -19.73 -9.29 -11.65
C ASN A 93 -19.44 -7.81 -11.94
N MET A 94 -18.36 -7.49 -12.67
CA MET A 94 -18.00 -6.10 -13.03
C MET A 94 -19.09 -5.27 -13.71
N PRO A 95 -19.81 -5.80 -14.74
CA PRO A 95 -20.82 -5.00 -15.42
C PRO A 95 -22.01 -4.61 -14.53
N PHE A 96 -22.33 -5.39 -13.49
CA PHE A 96 -23.46 -5.10 -12.60
C PHE A 96 -23.24 -3.83 -11.77
N ILE A 97 -22.00 -3.50 -11.40
CA ILE A 97 -21.70 -2.26 -10.67
C ILE A 97 -21.88 -1.02 -11.56
N PHE A 98 -21.64 -1.13 -12.87
CA PHE A 98 -21.81 0.01 -13.78
C PHE A 98 -23.28 0.43 -13.95
N PHE A 99 -24.23 -0.48 -13.73
CA PHE A 99 -25.66 -0.14 -13.75
C PHE A 99 -26.08 0.69 -12.52
N TYR A 100 -25.33 0.66 -11.42
CA TYR A 100 -25.57 1.44 -10.20
C TYR A 100 -25.09 2.90 -10.30
N LYS A 101 -25.01 3.46 -11.52
CA LYS A 101 -24.40 4.75 -11.85
C LYS A 101 -25.11 5.98 -11.25
N ASN A 102 -26.24 5.82 -10.58
CA ASN A 102 -26.99 6.92 -9.97
C ASN A 102 -26.52 7.34 -8.57
N ILE A 103 -25.42 6.80 -8.06
CA ILE A 103 -24.84 7.26 -6.79
C ILE A 103 -24.00 8.51 -7.05
N LYS A 104 -24.70 9.63 -7.22
CA LYS A 104 -24.21 11.01 -7.39
C LYS A 104 -23.61 11.57 -6.10
N PHE A 105 -22.92 10.75 -5.30
CA PHE A 105 -22.80 11.03 -3.86
C PHE A 105 -21.48 11.66 -3.41
N LEU A 106 -20.47 11.81 -4.28
CA LEU A 106 -19.14 12.24 -3.81
C LEU A 106 -18.51 13.41 -4.58
N ASN A 107 -18.99 13.75 -5.78
CA ASN A 107 -18.30 14.73 -6.62
C ASN A 107 -18.81 16.18 -6.53
N GLU A 108 -20.06 16.39 -6.14
CA GLU A 108 -20.63 17.75 -6.16
C GLU A 108 -20.27 18.57 -4.90
N ASN A 109 -20.01 17.93 -3.76
CA ASN A 109 -19.81 18.66 -2.50
C ASN A 109 -18.35 19.09 -2.23
N CYS A 110 -17.36 18.41 -2.82
CA CYS A 110 -15.95 18.74 -2.60
C CYS A 110 -15.40 19.82 -3.55
N MET A 111 -16.06 20.05 -4.70
CA MET A 111 -15.59 21.00 -5.72
C MET A 111 -15.88 22.48 -5.37
N ASN A 112 -16.63 22.77 -4.31
CA ASN A 112 -17.02 24.13 -3.95
C ASN A 112 -16.20 24.78 -2.83
N GLN A 113 -15.14 24.13 -2.34
CA GLN A 113 -14.24 24.75 -1.36
C GLN A 113 -13.09 25.46 -2.07
N ASN A 114 -12.69 26.62 -1.54
CA ASN A 114 -11.59 27.45 -2.05
C ASN A 114 -10.28 26.66 -2.23
N PHE A 115 -10.10 26.02 -3.39
CA PHE A 115 -8.99 25.10 -3.69
C PHE A 115 -7.61 25.72 -3.45
N LYS A 116 -7.46 27.03 -3.69
CA LYS A 116 -6.17 27.72 -3.58
C LYS A 116 -5.67 27.87 -2.13
N SER A 117 -6.56 28.17 -1.17
CA SER A 117 -6.14 28.33 0.23
C SER A 117 -5.87 26.96 0.88
N LEU A 118 -6.74 25.97 0.64
CA LEU A 118 -6.57 24.61 1.17
C LEU A 118 -5.32 23.89 0.60
N PHE A 119 -4.92 24.18 -0.64
CA PHE A 119 -3.69 23.64 -1.25
C PHE A 119 -2.46 23.91 -0.36
N SER A 120 -2.27 25.16 0.04
CA SER A 120 -1.11 25.62 0.83
C SER A 120 -1.14 25.15 2.29
N LEU A 121 -2.33 25.04 2.88
CA LEU A 121 -2.52 24.67 4.28
C LEU A 121 -2.39 23.16 4.54
N SER A 122 -2.60 22.33 3.52
CA SER A 122 -2.64 20.87 3.67
C SER A 122 -1.34 20.29 4.26
N MET A 123 -0.18 20.69 3.75
CA MET A 123 1.12 20.15 4.18
C MET A 123 1.59 20.70 5.53
N ASN A 124 1.35 21.98 5.79
CA ASN A 124 1.86 22.64 7.00
C ASN A 124 1.01 22.39 8.25
N LYS A 125 -0.14 21.71 8.12
CA LYS A 125 -1.04 21.43 9.25
C LYS A 125 -0.32 20.79 10.43
N TYR A 126 0.54 19.81 10.18
CA TYR A 126 1.24 19.08 11.24
C TYR A 126 2.42 19.84 11.86
N MET A 127 2.92 20.89 11.20
CA MET A 127 3.99 21.73 11.74
C MET A 127 3.48 22.85 12.66
N TYR A 128 2.17 23.11 12.68
CA TYR A 128 1.55 24.08 13.58
C TYR A 128 0.91 23.42 14.80
N SER A 129 0.82 24.17 15.90
CA SER A 129 0.05 23.80 17.09
C SER A 129 -1.45 23.65 16.75
N PRO A 130 -2.17 22.64 17.28
CA PRO A 130 -1.76 21.67 18.30
C PRO A 130 -1.11 20.38 17.75
N SER A 131 -1.18 20.15 16.45
CA SER A 131 -0.71 18.89 15.81
C SER A 131 0.80 18.69 15.84
N MET A 132 1.59 19.74 16.12
CA MET A 132 3.04 19.63 16.31
C MET A 132 3.43 18.62 17.40
N ILE A 133 2.58 18.39 18.41
CA ILE A 133 2.83 17.36 19.44
C ILE A 133 2.89 15.97 18.80
N ILE A 134 1.96 15.68 17.88
CA ILE A 134 1.94 14.40 17.15
C ILE A 134 3.19 14.26 16.29
N TYR A 135 3.63 15.33 15.64
CA TYR A 135 4.85 15.34 14.83
C TYR A 135 6.09 15.00 15.67
N ILE A 136 6.24 15.63 16.84
CA ILE A 136 7.35 15.34 17.77
C ILE A 136 7.31 13.88 18.26
N MET A 137 6.12 13.36 18.58
CA MET A 137 5.96 11.96 18.99
C MET A 137 6.42 10.97 17.92
N ILE A 138 6.12 11.22 16.63
CA ILE A 138 6.56 10.35 15.52
C ILE A 138 8.08 10.36 15.38
N ILE A 139 8.75 11.52 15.53
CA ILE A 139 10.21 11.60 15.49
C ILE A 139 10.84 10.76 16.60
N ILE A 140 10.33 10.90 17.83
CA ILE A 140 10.83 10.12 18.98
C ILE A 140 10.59 8.61 18.75
N TYR A 141 9.42 8.23 18.23
CA TYR A 141 9.12 6.84 17.90
C TYR A 141 10.11 6.27 16.88
N LEU A 142 10.34 6.96 15.76
CA LEU A 142 11.30 6.52 14.73
C LEU A 142 12.72 6.40 15.31
N PHE A 143 13.15 7.34 16.15
CA PHE A 143 14.46 7.27 16.81
C PHE A 143 14.60 6.05 17.72
N ILE A 144 13.60 5.76 18.55
CA ILE A 144 13.59 4.58 19.42
C ILE A 144 13.60 3.29 18.59
N THR A 145 12.84 3.22 17.49
CA THR A 145 12.85 2.04 16.61
C THR A 145 14.22 1.78 16.00
N LEU A 146 14.95 2.83 15.60
CA LEU A 146 16.30 2.69 15.07
C LEU A 146 17.26 2.12 16.13
N ILE A 147 17.22 2.62 17.37
CA ILE A 147 18.03 2.08 18.47
C ILE A 147 17.68 0.61 18.74
N ALA A 148 16.39 0.27 18.73
CA ALA A 148 15.94 -1.10 18.93
C ALA A 148 16.45 -2.04 17.83
N ILE A 149 16.35 -1.63 16.56
CA ILE A 149 16.82 -2.42 15.41
C ILE A 149 18.34 -2.66 15.51
N VAL A 150 19.14 -1.64 15.85
CA VAL A 150 20.60 -1.80 16.03
C VAL A 150 20.92 -2.80 17.15
N LYS A 151 20.16 -2.80 18.25
CA LYS A 151 20.33 -3.78 19.33
C LYS A 151 19.95 -5.20 18.90
N ILE A 152 18.91 -5.37 18.09
CA ILE A 152 18.47 -6.69 17.57
C ILE A 152 19.51 -7.27 16.60
N ILE A 153 20.10 -6.44 15.73
CA ILE A 153 21.10 -6.91 14.75
C ILE A 153 22.43 -7.28 15.43
N ASN A 154 22.80 -6.61 16.52
CA ASN A 154 24.09 -6.83 17.21
C ASN A 154 24.17 -8.13 18.04
N ILE A 155 23.21 -9.05 17.88
CA ILE A 155 23.23 -10.36 18.55
C ILE A 155 24.30 -11.26 17.90
N LYS A 156 25.44 -11.41 18.59
CA LYS A 156 26.57 -12.25 18.17
C LYS A 156 26.39 -13.71 18.58
N TYR A 157 25.40 -14.43 18.05
CA TYR A 157 25.33 -15.89 18.26
C TYR A 157 25.93 -16.65 17.09
N GLY A 158 27.26 -16.83 17.12
CA GLY A 158 28.01 -17.80 16.31
C GLY A 158 27.87 -17.69 14.78
N PRO A 159 28.72 -18.37 14.01
CA PRO A 159 28.53 -18.46 12.58
C PRO A 159 27.27 -19.29 12.27
N LEU A 160 26.37 -18.76 11.41
CA LEU A 160 25.19 -19.45 10.86
C LEU A 160 25.52 -20.73 10.05
N ARG A 161 26.81 -21.03 9.87
CA ARG A 161 27.30 -22.22 9.19
C ARG A 161 28.45 -22.82 10.00
N GLN A 162 28.25 -24.03 10.49
CA GLN A 162 29.35 -24.87 10.96
C GLN A 162 30.33 -25.06 9.79
N LYS A 163 31.59 -24.71 10.02
CA LYS A 163 32.69 -25.31 9.25
C LYS A 163 32.91 -26.69 9.88
N PHE A 164 33.13 -27.68 9.01
CA PHE A 164 33.22 -29.13 9.23
C PHE A 164 31.89 -29.85 9.04
#